data_AF-A0A0R1GTW0-F1
#
_entry.id   AF-A0A0R1GTW0-F1
#
_cell.length_a   1.000
_cell.length_b   1.000
_cell.length_c   1.000
_cell.angle_alpha   90.00
_cell.angle_beta   90.00
_cell.angle_gamma   90.00
#
_symmetry.space_group_name_H-M   'P 1'
#
loop_
_entity.id
_entity.type
_entity.pdbx_description
1 polymer ?
#
loop_
_entity_poly.entity_id
_entity_poly.type
_entity_poly.pdbx_seq_one_letter_code
_entity_poly.pdbx_strand_id
1 'polypeptide(L)'
;MNIILLLLLFNPFNLTQLAVRAPRRRIVNRMFGQMIEAAFYFSAVFVGINVLFNMFHINLNHLVEINFFGVAILYFISAFIFYLLMGTVFLICLSLVSNYPIAVAVTFGLSIGQLYFQLVQGWPTALSILTVYTDYYEDGFNILHYISVNVLALIFIGGLYLILSYIFQRKDILDGE
;
A
#
# COMPACT_ATOMS: atom_id res chain seq x y z
N MET A 1 -1.17 -4.81 13.62
CA MET A 1 0.29 -4.77 13.80
C MET A 1 0.94 -4.91 12.42
N ASN A 2 1.69 -3.89 11.96
CA ASN A 2 2.23 -3.81 10.59
C ASN A 2 3.41 -4.78 10.36
N ILE A 3 3.10 -6.06 10.16
CA ILE A 3 4.05 -7.14 9.84
C ILE A 3 4.89 -6.83 8.58
N ILE A 4 4.37 -6.00 7.69
CA ILE A 4 5.02 -5.50 6.47
C ILE A 4 6.30 -4.71 6.76
N LEU A 5 6.27 -3.87 7.79
CA LEU A 5 7.41 -3.02 8.15
C LEU A 5 8.50 -3.80 8.89
N LEU A 6 8.10 -4.82 9.64
CA LEU A 6 9.02 -5.82 10.20
C LEU A 6 9.70 -6.63 9.09
N LEU A 7 8.97 -7.00 8.03
CA LEU A 7 9.57 -7.73 6.89
C LEU A 7 10.39 -6.84 5.96
N LEU A 8 10.08 -5.55 5.85
CA LEU A 8 10.96 -4.55 5.23
C LEU A 8 12.28 -4.45 6.00
N LEU A 9 12.26 -4.40 7.34
CA LEU A 9 13.47 -4.50 8.18
C LEU A 9 14.30 -5.77 7.93
N PHE A 10 13.67 -6.88 7.56
CA PHE A 10 14.33 -8.17 7.29
C PHE A 10 14.77 -8.38 5.84
N ASN A 11 14.52 -7.44 4.92
CA ASN A 11 14.88 -7.61 3.53
C ASN A 11 16.02 -6.67 3.09
N PRO A 12 17.28 -6.96 3.47
CA PRO A 12 18.44 -6.36 2.86
C PRO A 12 18.68 -7.04 1.50
N PHE A 13 17.71 -7.01 0.59
CA PHE A 13 18.03 -7.34 -0.80
C PHE A 13 19.04 -6.29 -1.25
N ASN A 14 20.31 -6.70 -1.39
CA ASN A 14 21.47 -6.12 -2.08
C ASN A 14 21.26 -4.87 -2.96
N LEU A 15 20.60 -3.83 -2.44
CA LEU A 15 20.39 -2.55 -3.12
C LEU A 15 21.70 -1.76 -3.20
N THR A 16 22.66 -2.08 -2.33
CA THR A 16 23.99 -1.49 -2.30
C THR A 16 24.90 -1.94 -3.46
N GLN A 17 24.60 -3.05 -4.16
CA GLN A 17 25.43 -3.53 -5.28
C GLN A 17 24.86 -3.22 -6.68
N LEU A 18 23.67 -2.64 -6.79
CA LEU A 18 22.97 -2.42 -8.07
C LEU A 18 23.16 -1.02 -8.67
N ALA A 19 23.90 -0.14 -8.00
CA ALA A 19 24.00 1.28 -8.36
C ALA A 19 25.00 1.61 -9.49
N VAL A 20 25.75 0.64 -10.03
CA VAL A 20 26.96 1.00 -10.82
C VAL A 20 26.76 1.00 -12.34
N ARG A 21 25.76 0.31 -12.95
CA ARG A 21 25.69 0.20 -14.44
C ARG A 21 24.32 0.06 -15.12
N ALA A 22 23.20 0.14 -14.42
CA ALA A 22 21.88 0.09 -15.06
C ALA A 22 21.31 1.51 -15.22
N PRO A 23 20.72 1.89 -16.38
CA PRO A 23 20.06 3.20 -16.50
C PRO A 23 19.06 3.33 -15.37
N ARG A 24 19.20 4.36 -14.51
CA ARG A 24 18.50 4.43 -13.22
C ARG A 24 16.97 4.39 -13.37
N ARG A 25 16.43 4.75 -14.53
CA ARG A 25 15.02 4.54 -14.92
C ARG A 25 14.58 3.07 -14.89
N ARG A 26 15.45 2.13 -15.29
CA ARG A 26 15.21 0.68 -15.19
C ARG A 26 15.23 0.21 -13.74
N ILE A 27 16.02 0.87 -12.88
CA ILE A 27 16.03 0.61 -11.43
C ILE A 27 14.71 1.07 -10.81
N VAL A 28 14.21 2.28 -11.14
CA VAL A 28 12.91 2.79 -10.66
C VAL A 28 11.77 1.85 -11.06
N ASN A 29 11.69 1.46 -12.34
CA ASN A 29 10.66 0.53 -12.80
C ASN A 29 10.74 -0.82 -12.09
N ARG A 30 11.95 -1.33 -11.83
CA ARG A 30 12.16 -2.58 -11.11
C ARG A 30 11.74 -2.47 -9.64
N MET A 31 12.15 -1.41 -8.95
CA MET A 31 11.77 -1.17 -7.55
C MET A 31 10.26 -0.98 -7.41
N PHE A 32 9.64 -0.25 -8.33
CA PHE A 32 8.19 -0.08 -8.36
C PHE A 32 7.47 -1.41 -8.63
N GLY A 33 7.96 -2.21 -9.58
CA GLY A 33 7.44 -3.57 -9.83
C GLY A 33 7.53 -4.48 -8.60
N GLN A 34 8.64 -4.43 -7.86
CA GLN A 34 8.78 -5.15 -6.59
C GLN A 34 7.79 -4.67 -5.52
N MET A 35 7.45 -3.38 -5.50
CA MET A 35 6.41 -2.86 -4.60
C MET A 35 5.01 -3.34 -5.00
N ILE A 36 4.72 -3.46 -6.29
CA ILE A 36 3.46 -4.06 -6.79
C ILE A 36 3.35 -5.51 -6.33
N GLU A 37 4.40 -6.31 -6.53
CA GLU A 37 4.44 -7.72 -6.09
C GLU A 37 4.26 -7.83 -4.58
N ALA A 38 4.99 -7.03 -3.80
CA ALA A 38 4.89 -7.02 -2.35
C ALA A 38 3.47 -6.64 -1.89
N ALA A 39 2.89 -5.58 -2.46
CA ALA A 39 1.53 -5.14 -2.14
C ALA A 39 0.51 -6.25 -2.44
N PHE A 40 0.67 -6.95 -3.57
CA PHE A 40 -0.21 -8.07 -3.92
C PHE A 40 -0.13 -9.22 -2.91
N TYR A 41 1.09 -9.67 -2.58
CA TYR A 41 1.28 -10.75 -1.60
C TYR A 41 0.73 -10.38 -0.23
N PHE A 42 0.97 -9.15 0.23
CA PHE A 42 0.48 -8.72 1.53
C PHE A 42 -1.04 -8.61 1.58
N SER A 43 -1.67 -8.04 0.56
CA SER A 43 -3.13 -8.04 0.47
C SER A 43 -3.70 -9.44 0.43
N ALA A 44 -3.11 -10.34 -0.36
CA ALA A 44 -3.58 -11.71 -0.49
C ALA A 44 -3.50 -12.46 0.84
N VAL A 45 -2.38 -12.34 1.56
CA VAL A 45 -2.21 -12.94 2.88
C VAL A 45 -3.19 -12.34 3.88
N PHE A 46 -3.32 -11.01 3.92
CA PHE A 46 -4.18 -10.35 4.90
C PHE A 46 -5.66 -10.68 4.69
N VAL A 47 -6.13 -10.60 3.44
CA VAL A 47 -7.51 -10.99 3.09
C VAL A 47 -7.72 -12.49 3.26
N GLY A 48 -6.76 -13.32 2.86
CA GLY A 48 -6.84 -14.77 3.02
C GLY A 48 -6.97 -15.20 4.47
N ILE A 49 -6.18 -14.60 5.37
CA ILE A 49 -6.30 -14.80 6.82
C ILE A 49 -7.70 -14.37 7.28
N ASN A 50 -8.17 -13.18 6.89
CA ASN A 50 -9.50 -12.69 7.25
C ASN A 50 -10.62 -13.65 6.81
N VAL A 51 -10.57 -14.14 5.57
CA VAL A 51 -11.52 -15.12 5.03
C VAL A 51 -11.48 -16.43 5.80
N LEU A 52 -10.28 -16.98 6.06
CA LEU A 52 -10.12 -18.21 6.82
C LEU A 52 -10.71 -18.07 8.23
N PHE A 53 -10.37 -16.99 8.94
CA PHE A 53 -10.88 -16.74 10.28
C PHE A 53 -12.42 -16.66 10.30
N ASN A 54 -13.04 -15.96 9.33
CA ASN A 54 -14.49 -15.88 9.25
C ASN A 54 -15.14 -17.23 8.90
N MET A 55 -14.54 -18.01 7.99
CA MET A 55 -15.03 -19.35 7.64
C MET A 55 -14.94 -20.34 8.80
N PHE A 56 -14.00 -20.18 9.73
CA PHE A 56 -13.91 -21.02 10.94
C PHE A 56 -14.97 -20.67 11.99
N HIS A 57 -15.45 -19.42 12.03
CA HIS A 57 -16.36 -18.94 13.09
C HIS A 57 -17.81 -18.80 12.63
N ILE A 58 -18.06 -18.63 11.33
CA ILE A 58 -19.38 -18.32 10.76
C ILE A 58 -19.75 -19.42 9.75
N ASN A 59 -21.00 -19.86 9.76
CA ASN A 59 -21.50 -20.86 8.82
C ASN A 59 -21.39 -20.36 7.37
N LEU A 60 -20.87 -21.20 6.48
CA LEU A 60 -20.68 -20.89 5.05
C LEU A 60 -21.97 -20.35 4.39
N ASN A 61 -23.12 -20.93 4.68
CA ASN A 61 -24.39 -20.49 4.08
C ASN A 61 -24.69 -19.04 4.45
N HIS A 62 -24.41 -18.66 5.69
CA HIS A 62 -24.60 -17.29 6.16
C HIS A 62 -23.62 -16.32 5.51
N LEU A 63 -22.35 -16.73 5.31
CA LEU A 63 -21.35 -15.94 4.59
C LEU A 63 -21.75 -15.68 3.14
N VAL A 64 -22.39 -16.66 2.48
CA VAL A 64 -22.90 -16.51 1.12
C VAL A 64 -24.10 -15.56 1.08
N GLU A 65 -25.05 -15.69 2.02
CA GLU A 65 -26.23 -14.82 2.12
C GLU A 65 -25.86 -13.33 2.24
N ILE A 66 -24.83 -13.03 3.03
CA ILE A 66 -24.35 -11.65 3.24
C ILE A 66 -23.36 -11.17 2.15
N ASN A 67 -23.17 -11.93 1.08
CA ASN A 67 -22.22 -11.64 0.00
C ASN A 67 -20.77 -11.40 0.48
N PHE A 68 -20.34 -12.10 1.54
CA PHE A 68 -19.04 -11.89 2.20
C PHE A 68 -17.87 -11.97 1.22
N PHE A 69 -17.88 -12.93 0.28
CA PHE A 69 -16.80 -13.10 -0.69
C PHE A 69 -16.67 -11.92 -1.66
N GLY A 70 -17.80 -11.32 -2.06
CA GLY A 70 -17.79 -10.09 -2.86
C GLY A 70 -17.14 -8.93 -2.09
N VAL A 71 -17.50 -8.78 -0.81
CA VAL A 71 -16.90 -7.77 0.08
C VAL A 71 -15.42 -8.04 0.32
N ALA A 72 -15.00 -9.29 0.46
CA ALA A 72 -13.61 -9.69 0.62
C ALA A 72 -12.75 -9.35 -0.61
N ILE A 73 -13.30 -9.47 -1.83
CA ILE A 73 -12.62 -9.06 -3.07
C ILE A 73 -12.46 -7.54 -3.10
N LEU A 74 -13.52 -6.79 -2.75
CA LEU A 74 -13.43 -5.33 -2.67
C LEU A 74 -12.37 -4.92 -1.66
N TYR A 75 -12.39 -5.54 -0.47
CA TYR A 75 -11.41 -5.33 0.58
C TYR A 75 -9.97 -5.62 0.11
N PHE A 76 -9.76 -6.69 -0.67
CA PHE A 76 -8.47 -7.00 -1.29
C PHE A 76 -7.98 -5.88 -2.21
N ILE A 77 -8.86 -5.34 -3.06
CA ILE A 77 -8.52 -4.24 -3.99
C ILE A 77 -8.05 -3.00 -3.21
N SER A 78 -8.80 -2.58 -2.19
CA SER A 78 -8.41 -1.42 -1.38
C SER A 78 -7.12 -1.67 -0.59
N ALA A 79 -6.96 -2.85 0.00
CA ALA A 79 -5.73 -3.22 0.69
C ALA A 79 -4.53 -3.17 -0.25
N PHE A 80 -4.68 -3.67 -1.48
CA PHE A 80 -3.63 -3.62 -2.51
C PHE A 80 -3.23 -2.19 -2.85
N ILE A 81 -4.22 -1.33 -3.13
CA ILE A 81 -3.97 0.08 -3.46
C ILE A 81 -3.28 0.81 -2.31
N PHE A 82 -3.70 0.57 -1.07
CA PHE A 82 -3.07 1.16 0.10
C PHE A 82 -1.63 0.69 0.31
N TYR A 83 -1.36 -0.62 0.23
CA TYR A 83 0.01 -1.10 0.39
C TYR A 83 0.93 -0.62 -0.72
N LEU A 84 0.41 -0.49 -1.96
CA LEU A 84 1.14 0.10 -3.06
C LEU A 84 1.43 1.59 -2.82
N LEU A 85 0.46 2.34 -2.29
CA LEU A 85 0.64 3.74 -1.89
C LEU A 85 1.76 3.86 -0.84
N MET A 86 1.69 3.07 0.22
CA MET A 86 2.70 3.07 1.28
C MET A 86 4.09 2.67 0.76
N GLY A 87 4.17 1.67 -0.12
CA GLY A 87 5.41 1.28 -0.79
C GLY A 87 5.99 2.41 -1.67
N THR A 88 5.14 3.17 -2.34
CA THR A 88 5.57 4.31 -3.18
C THR A 88 6.09 5.46 -2.32
N VAL A 89 5.41 5.79 -1.22
CA VAL A 89 5.87 6.78 -0.23
C VAL A 89 7.22 6.36 0.36
N PHE A 90 7.38 5.08 0.70
CA PHE A 90 8.65 4.54 1.18
C PHE A 90 9.78 4.74 0.17
N LEU A 91 9.56 4.44 -1.12
CA LEU A 91 10.56 4.64 -2.16
C LEU A 91 10.96 6.12 -2.29
N ILE A 92 10.00 7.05 -2.18
CA ILE A 92 10.30 8.48 -2.19
C ILE A 92 11.15 8.86 -0.97
N CYS A 93 10.76 8.45 0.24
CA CYS A 93 11.53 8.71 1.46
C CYS A 93 12.95 8.14 1.36
N LEU A 94 13.10 6.92 0.86
CA LEU A 94 14.38 6.27 0.65
C LEU A 94 15.24 7.05 -0.36
N SER A 95 14.62 7.55 -1.43
CA SER A 95 15.32 8.39 -2.41
C SER A 95 15.79 9.72 -1.83
N LEU A 96 15.11 10.28 -0.83
CA LEU A 96 15.48 11.57 -0.22
C LEU A 96 16.56 11.40 0.85
N VAL A 97 16.40 10.43 1.75
CA VAL A 97 17.24 10.32 2.95
C VAL A 97 18.45 9.41 2.74
N SER A 98 18.44 8.54 1.73
CA SER A 98 19.49 7.53 1.43
C SER A 98 19.87 6.60 2.59
N ASN A 99 19.20 6.72 3.74
CA ASN A 99 19.36 5.89 4.94
C ASN A 99 18.07 5.07 5.13
N TYR A 100 18.21 3.75 4.99
CA TYR A 100 17.09 2.81 4.99
C TYR A 100 16.25 2.86 6.29
N PRO A 101 16.85 2.72 7.50
CA PRO A 101 16.12 2.88 8.76
C PRO A 101 15.32 4.18 8.87
N ILE A 102 15.87 5.31 8.43
CA ILE A 102 15.18 6.60 8.53
C ILE A 102 14.00 6.64 7.56
N ALA A 103 14.17 6.12 6.34
CA ALA A 103 13.07 6.02 5.37
C ALA A 103 11.92 5.16 5.93
N VAL A 104 12.23 4.02 6.55
CA VAL A 104 11.25 3.15 7.22
C VAL A 104 10.54 3.90 8.36
N ALA A 105 11.30 4.58 9.22
CA ALA A 105 10.74 5.32 10.36
C ALA A 105 9.81 6.46 9.91
N VAL A 106 10.18 7.19 8.85
CA VAL A 106 9.35 8.26 8.28
C VAL A 106 8.08 7.70 7.65
N THR A 107 8.17 6.63 6.86
CA THR A 107 6.98 5.98 6.29
C THR A 107 6.05 5.44 7.37
N PHE A 108 6.61 4.88 8.46
CA PHE A 108 5.84 4.44 9.61
C PHE A 108 5.17 5.60 10.34
N GLY A 109 5.88 6.69 10.57
CA GLY A 109 5.34 7.92 11.15
C GLY A 109 4.18 8.47 10.33
N LEU A 110 4.30 8.49 9.00
CA LEU A 110 3.22 8.89 8.09
C LEU A 110 2.01 7.95 8.19
N SER A 111 2.24 6.64 8.29
CA SER A 111 1.17 5.64 8.46
C SER A 111 0.39 5.85 9.77
N ILE A 112 1.11 6.08 10.87
CA ILE A 112 0.51 6.34 12.19
C ILE A 112 -0.21 7.68 12.19
N GLY A 113 0.40 8.72 11.63
CA GLY A 113 -0.23 10.03 11.50
C GLY A 113 -1.55 9.94 10.74
N GLN A 114 -1.57 9.20 9.64
CA GLN A 114 -2.80 8.95 8.88
C GLN A 114 -3.87 8.22 9.71
N LEU A 115 -3.49 7.17 10.45
CA LEU A 115 -4.37 6.47 11.39
C LEU A 115 -4.96 7.40 12.46
N TYR A 116 -4.13 8.29 13.01
CA TYR A 116 -4.55 9.26 14.03
C TYR A 116 -5.56 10.26 13.45
N PHE A 117 -5.31 10.80 12.25
CA PHE A 117 -6.25 11.70 11.58
C PHE A 117 -7.58 11.02 11.27
N GLN A 118 -7.58 9.73 10.92
CA GLN A 118 -8.81 8.97 10.70
C GLN A 118 -9.64 8.84 12.00
N LEU A 119 -8.99 8.48 13.11
CA LEU A 119 -9.67 8.27 14.40
C LEU A 119 -10.21 9.57 15.03
N VAL A 120 -9.52 10.69 14.83
CA VAL A 120 -9.84 11.96 15.50
C VAL A 120 -10.67 12.91 14.65
N GLN A 121 -10.43 12.95 13.33
CA GLN A 121 -11.08 13.93 12.44
C GLN A 121 -12.14 13.29 11.53
N GLY A 122 -12.36 11.97 11.61
CA GLY A 122 -13.32 11.28 10.76
C GLY A 122 -13.01 11.41 9.26
N TRP A 123 -11.77 11.75 8.90
CA TRP A 123 -11.38 11.97 7.53
C TRP A 123 -11.36 10.64 6.77
N PRO A 124 -12.09 10.53 5.64
CA PRO A 124 -12.04 9.35 4.80
C PRO A 124 -10.64 9.28 4.19
N THR A 125 -9.81 8.40 4.74
CA THR A 125 -8.45 8.15 4.27
C THR A 125 -8.39 6.76 3.65
N ALA A 126 -7.31 6.46 2.92
CA ALA A 126 -7.09 5.16 2.27
C ALA A 126 -7.11 3.94 3.24
N LEU A 127 -7.29 4.15 4.54
CA LEU A 127 -7.53 3.16 5.59
C LEU A 127 -9.02 2.88 5.86
N SER A 128 -9.94 3.40 5.02
CA SER A 128 -11.32 2.89 4.90
C SER A 128 -11.37 1.40 4.54
N ILE A 129 -10.22 0.77 4.29
CA ILE A 129 -10.02 -0.67 4.27
C ILE A 129 -10.73 -1.33 5.45
N LEU A 130 -10.48 -0.91 6.69
CA LEU A 130 -11.08 -1.53 7.88
C LEU A 130 -12.60 -1.30 7.97
N THR A 131 -13.12 -0.28 7.26
CA THR A 131 -14.53 0.05 7.26
C THR A 131 -15.28 -0.59 6.11
N VAL A 132 -14.64 -1.25 5.12
CA VAL A 132 -15.39 -1.88 4.00
C VAL A 132 -16.45 -2.85 4.47
N TYR A 133 -16.17 -3.62 5.52
CA TYR A 133 -17.17 -4.50 6.13
C TYR A 133 -18.24 -3.70 6.89
N THR A 134 -17.84 -2.68 7.65
CA THR A 134 -18.75 -1.80 8.40
C THR A 134 -19.67 -1.00 7.47
N ASP A 135 -19.10 -0.31 6.47
CA ASP A 135 -19.80 0.47 5.45
C ASP A 135 -20.72 -0.41 4.59
N TYR A 136 -20.37 -1.69 4.40
CA TYR A 136 -21.21 -2.63 3.66
C TYR A 136 -22.41 -3.11 4.48
N TYR A 137 -22.22 -3.37 5.78
CA TYR A 137 -23.25 -3.99 6.63
C TYR A 137 -24.05 -3.01 7.51
N GLU A 138 -23.54 -1.80 7.79
CA GLU A 138 -24.15 -0.85 8.73
C GLU A 138 -24.69 0.43 8.07
N ASP A 139 -23.95 1.06 7.14
CA ASP A 139 -24.25 2.44 6.69
C ASP A 139 -24.84 2.57 5.27
N GLY A 140 -25.15 1.46 4.61
CA GLY A 140 -25.69 1.46 3.25
C GLY A 140 -24.58 1.62 2.21
N PHE A 141 -24.08 0.49 1.72
CA PHE A 141 -22.92 0.43 0.83
C PHE A 141 -23.09 1.25 -0.45
N ASN A 142 -22.33 2.33 -0.61
CA ASN A 142 -22.26 3.06 -1.86
C ASN A 142 -21.05 2.62 -2.69
N ILE A 143 -21.27 1.66 -3.59
CA ILE A 143 -20.22 1.14 -4.47
C ILE A 143 -19.57 2.23 -5.35
N LEU A 144 -20.31 3.28 -5.72
CA LEU A 144 -19.77 4.39 -6.51
C LEU A 144 -18.78 5.22 -5.70
N HIS A 145 -19.10 5.48 -4.42
CA HIS A 145 -18.17 6.12 -3.50
C HIS A 145 -16.88 5.30 -3.39
N TYR A 146 -17.01 3.99 -3.19
CA TYR A 146 -15.87 3.08 -3.10
C TYR A 146 -14.97 3.08 -4.34
N ILE A 147 -15.57 3.02 -5.54
CA ILE A 147 -14.85 3.08 -6.81
C ILE A 147 -14.13 4.44 -6.93
N SER A 148 -14.82 5.55 -6.64
CA SER A 148 -14.23 6.88 -6.75
C SER A 148 -13.01 7.08 -5.86
N VAL A 149 -13.05 6.58 -4.61
CA VAL A 149 -11.92 6.65 -3.67
C VAL A 149 -10.73 5.84 -4.17
N ASN A 150 -10.98 4.62 -4.68
CA ASN A 150 -9.93 3.77 -5.22
C ASN A 150 -9.30 4.35 -6.50
N VAL A 151 -10.10 4.94 -7.39
CA VAL A 151 -9.62 5.62 -8.59
C VAL A 151 -8.76 6.83 -8.22
N LEU A 152 -9.19 7.66 -7.26
CA LEU A 152 -8.41 8.80 -6.77
C LEU A 152 -7.08 8.35 -6.16
N ALA A 153 -7.09 7.26 -5.39
CA ALA A 153 -5.88 6.69 -4.83
C ALA A 153 -4.92 6.18 -5.92
N LEU A 154 -5.43 5.53 -6.98
CA LEU A 154 -4.61 5.12 -8.14
C LEU A 154 -4.01 6.33 -8.89
N ILE A 155 -4.79 7.40 -9.08
CA ILE A 155 -4.29 8.65 -9.68
C ILE A 155 -3.16 9.23 -8.80
N PHE A 156 -3.34 9.22 -7.49
CA PHE A 156 -2.33 9.70 -6.55
C PHE A 156 -1.05 8.84 -6.58
N ILE A 157 -1.16 7.51 -6.64
CA ILE A 157 -0.03 6.59 -6.81
C ILE A 157 0.70 6.88 -8.13
N GLY A 158 -0.05 7.10 -9.23
CA GLY A 158 0.51 7.51 -10.51
C GLY A 158 1.30 8.81 -10.41
N GLY A 159 0.76 9.81 -9.71
CA GLY A 159 1.44 11.08 -9.42
C GLY A 159 2.72 10.89 -8.60
N LEU A 160 2.69 10.09 -7.54
CA LEU A 160 3.87 9.77 -6.73
C LEU A 160 4.94 9.02 -7.54
N TYR A 161 4.55 8.11 -8.43
CA TYR A 161 5.46 7.44 -9.34
C TYR A 161 6.15 8.42 -10.31
N LEU A 162 5.42 9.43 -10.82
CA LEU A 162 6.01 10.49 -11.64
C LEU A 162 7.00 11.34 -10.84
N ILE A 163 6.66 11.70 -9.59
CA ILE A 163 7.56 12.42 -8.67
C ILE A 163 8.82 11.59 -8.40
N LEU A 164 8.67 10.30 -8.09
CA LEU A 164 9.78 9.38 -7.89
C LEU A 164 10.69 9.35 -9.14
N SER A 165 10.10 9.16 -10.31
CA SER A 165 10.83 9.17 -11.59
C SER A 165 11.59 10.48 -11.81
N TYR A 166 10.99 11.62 -11.46
CA TYR A 166 11.61 12.94 -11.57
C TYR A 166 12.78 13.15 -10.59
N ILE A 167 12.62 12.72 -9.33
CA ILE A 167 13.68 12.80 -8.31
C ILE A 167 14.91 12.00 -8.77
N PHE A 168 14.70 10.80 -9.31
CA PHE A 168 15.78 9.98 -9.84
C PHE A 168 16.45 10.62 -11.07
N GLN A 169 15.70 11.18 -12.00
CA GLN A 169 16.26 11.93 -13.15
C GLN A 169 17.10 13.14 -12.72
N ARG A 170 16.66 13.89 -11.70
CA ARG A 170 17.45 15.03 -11.20
C ARG A 170 18.74 14.59 -10.52
N LYS A 171 18.73 13.45 -9.82
CA LYS A 171 19.96 12.88 -9.26
C LYS A 171 20.94 12.46 -10.36
N ASP A 172 20.46 11.99 -11.50
CA ASP A 172 21.32 11.68 -12.65
C ASP A 172 22.04 12.93 -13.17
N ILE A 173 21.34 14.07 -13.28
CA ILE A 173 21.93 15.35 -13.72
C ILE A 173 22.98 15.88 -12.72
N LEU A 174 22.78 15.66 -11.42
CA LEU A 174 23.67 16.15 -10.36
C LEU A 174 24.90 15.25 -10.14
N ASP A 175 24.77 13.95 -10.36
CA ASP A 175 25.86 12.98 -10.20
C ASP A 175 26.79 12.90 -11.42
N GLY A 176 26.50 13.64 -12.50
CA GLY A 176 27.42 13.85 -13.62
C GLY A 176 27.61 12.67 -14.56
N GLU A 177 26.53 11.93 -14.87
CA GLU A 177 26.43 11.09 -16.07
C GLU A 177 25.69 11.80 -17.20
#